data_AF-A0A412BJC4-F1
#
_entry.id   AF-A0A412BJC4-F1
#
_cell.length_a   1.000
_cell.length_b   1.000
_cell.length_c   1.000
_cell.angle_alpha   90.00
_cell.angle_beta   90.00
_cell.angle_gamma   90.00
#
_symmetry.space_group_name_H-M   'P 1'
#
loop_
_entity.id
_entity.type
_entity.pdbx_description
1 polymer ?
#
loop_
_entity_poly.entity_id
_entity_poly.type
_entity_poly.pdbx_seq_one_letter_code
_entity_poly.pdbx_strand_id
1 'polypeptide(L)'
;MRPELPQFPKNTEAKGEIDILHTNSWVGNRRTGGHWGGDLPVEVAHEILHNTIIKLTNKGWDFSPEHTKVLMLTNNILAAEQNYLSIASTFSNTDDYLKKNDEYIKFFVDTIEPVCEYYSQRKFGKITEILGGGAVTLKKAEDKILWKNSLDRLIELRISGTIGDVIEHLQLTKQPRLSYKIEDEETKFQALKLLDDIPEEEKSFFEKTERLKAIKYSEVITLTNYINDKTPFSTKHGVKGAEFENVLVVCGRGWNQYNWNQMLEWSNTAVPDEKIDTFERNRNLFYVACSRPKKRLAILFTQQLSSLGIKTLKKWFETQNIHFFDDEY
;
A
#
# COMPACT_ATOMS: atom_id res chain seq x y z
N MET A 1 14.25 -0.74 -27.15
CA MET A 1 13.42 -1.90 -27.54
C MET A 1 14.27 -2.82 -28.41
N ARG A 2 14.00 -4.12 -28.43
CA ARG A 2 14.70 -5.11 -29.25
C ARG A 2 13.85 -5.44 -30.49
N PRO A 3 13.86 -4.60 -31.54
CA PRO A 3 13.04 -4.81 -32.74
C PRO A 3 13.32 -6.15 -33.44
N GLU A 4 14.48 -6.75 -33.17
CA GLU A 4 14.89 -8.06 -33.66
C GLU A 4 14.18 -9.25 -32.98
N LEU A 5 13.44 -9.02 -31.90
CA LEU A 5 12.69 -10.05 -31.17
C LEU A 5 11.18 -9.76 -31.21
N PRO A 6 10.48 -10.16 -32.28
CA PRO A 6 9.03 -10.03 -32.35
C PRO A 6 8.38 -10.85 -31.24
N GLN A 7 7.51 -10.22 -30.46
CA GLN A 7 6.73 -10.90 -29.44
C GLN A 7 5.46 -11.46 -30.07
N PHE A 8 5.22 -12.76 -29.86
CA PHE A 8 4.01 -13.43 -30.32
C PHE A 8 3.16 -13.83 -29.12
N PRO A 9 1.83 -13.66 -29.19
CA PRO A 9 0.95 -14.14 -28.15
C PRO A 9 1.04 -15.67 -28.07
N LYS A 10 1.16 -16.21 -26.86
CA LYS A 10 1.15 -17.66 -26.64
C LYS A 10 -0.17 -18.30 -27.07
N ASN A 11 -1.27 -17.56 -26.95
CA ASN A 11 -2.61 -17.97 -27.38
C ASN A 11 -3.27 -16.81 -28.12
N THR A 12 -3.50 -16.97 -29.42
CA THR A 12 -4.14 -15.96 -30.30
C THR A 12 -5.65 -15.84 -30.08
N GLU A 13 -6.27 -16.80 -29.41
CA GLU A 13 -7.71 -16.80 -29.10
C GLU A 13 -8.03 -16.26 -27.70
N ALA A 14 -7.00 -16.02 -26.88
CA ALA A 14 -7.18 -15.45 -25.56
C ALA A 14 -7.72 -14.03 -25.69
N LYS A 15 -8.95 -13.81 -25.22
CA LYS A 15 -9.55 -12.47 -25.14
C LYS A 15 -8.92 -11.72 -23.97
N GLY A 16 -8.08 -10.75 -24.30
CA GLY A 16 -7.55 -9.78 -23.34
C GLY A 16 -8.43 -8.53 -23.27
N GLU A 17 -8.16 -7.69 -22.27
CA GLU A 17 -8.84 -6.41 -22.05
C GLU A 17 -7.80 -5.34 -21.75
N ILE A 18 -7.98 -4.14 -22.30
CA ILE A 18 -7.13 -2.99 -22.03
C ILE A 18 -8.03 -1.80 -21.74
N ASP A 19 -7.84 -1.19 -20.56
CA ASP A 19 -8.56 0.02 -20.14
C ASP A 19 -7.57 1.11 -19.75
N ILE A 20 -7.67 2.28 -20.38
CA ILE A 20 -6.83 3.44 -20.08
C ILE A 20 -7.70 4.54 -19.47
N LEU A 21 -7.54 4.74 -18.17
CA LEU A 21 -8.24 5.73 -17.37
C LEU A 21 -7.39 6.98 -17.19
N HIS A 22 -7.99 8.15 -17.36
CA HIS A 22 -7.33 9.40 -17.02
C HIS A 22 -8.24 10.36 -16.24
N THR A 23 -7.60 11.17 -15.39
CA THR A 23 -8.31 12.05 -14.45
C THR A 23 -8.55 13.46 -15.00
N ASN A 24 -8.42 13.66 -16.31
CA ASN A 24 -8.59 14.97 -16.94
C ASN A 24 -9.98 15.62 -16.72
N SER A 25 -11.02 14.83 -16.45
CA SER A 25 -12.36 15.32 -16.08
C SER A 25 -12.44 15.85 -14.65
N TRP A 26 -11.47 15.53 -13.79
CA TRP A 26 -11.52 15.87 -12.38
C TRP A 26 -11.49 17.40 -12.17
N VAL A 27 -12.50 17.90 -11.46
CA VAL A 27 -12.69 19.32 -11.17
C VAL A 27 -12.14 19.61 -9.77
N GLY A 28 -10.95 20.21 -9.69
CA GLY A 28 -10.31 20.58 -8.44
C GLY A 28 -8.91 21.15 -8.64
N ASN A 29 -8.27 21.55 -7.55
CA ASN A 29 -6.91 22.08 -7.59
C ASN A 29 -5.90 20.94 -7.62
N ARG A 30 -5.25 20.76 -8.78
CA ARG A 30 -4.12 19.84 -8.92
C ARG A 30 -2.90 20.37 -8.18
N ARG A 31 -2.00 19.46 -7.78
CA ARG A 31 -0.77 19.82 -7.09
C ARG A 31 0.07 20.73 -7.97
N THR A 32 0.60 21.79 -7.37
CA THR A 32 1.47 22.77 -8.02
C THR A 32 2.88 22.72 -7.44
N GLY A 33 3.88 23.11 -8.24
CA GLY A 33 5.28 23.20 -7.80
C GLY A 33 6.06 21.88 -7.87
N GLY A 34 7.38 22.00 -7.99
CA GLY A 34 8.33 20.88 -8.01
C GLY A 34 8.00 19.80 -9.04
N HIS A 35 8.29 18.55 -8.69
CA HIS A 35 8.02 17.40 -9.56
C HIS A 35 6.57 16.92 -9.51
N TRP A 36 5.75 17.39 -8.57
CA TRP A 36 4.35 16.97 -8.38
C TRP A 36 3.35 17.71 -9.27
N GLY A 37 3.82 18.75 -9.99
CA GLY A 37 2.99 19.61 -10.83
C GLY A 37 2.10 18.83 -11.79
N GLY A 38 0.79 19.10 -11.72
CA GLY A 38 -0.25 18.51 -12.57
C GLY A 38 -0.83 17.19 -12.05
N ASP A 39 -0.33 16.66 -10.93
CA ASP A 39 -0.90 15.45 -10.30
C ASP A 39 -2.07 15.78 -9.39
N LEU A 40 -2.87 14.76 -9.07
CA LEU A 40 -3.92 14.89 -8.07
C LEU A 40 -3.34 15.10 -6.66
N PRO A 41 -4.07 15.78 -5.75
CA PRO A 41 -3.81 15.69 -4.30
C PRO A 41 -3.76 14.22 -3.86
N VAL A 42 -2.99 13.92 -2.80
CA VAL A 42 -2.72 12.54 -2.37
C VAL A 42 -4.02 11.81 -2.03
N GLU A 43 -4.90 12.49 -1.31
CA GLU A 43 -6.19 12.00 -0.83
C GLU A 43 -7.15 11.72 -2.00
N VAL A 44 -7.11 12.57 -3.03
CA VAL A 44 -7.95 12.42 -4.22
C VAL A 44 -7.42 11.32 -5.14
N ALA A 45 -6.10 11.26 -5.35
CA ALA A 45 -5.47 10.17 -6.10
C ALA A 45 -5.80 8.81 -5.46
N HIS A 46 -5.90 8.79 -4.13
CA HIS A 46 -6.34 7.63 -3.38
C HIS A 46 -7.77 7.25 -3.67
N GLU A 47 -8.71 8.17 -3.48
CA GLU A 47 -10.13 7.91 -3.73
C GLU A 47 -10.35 7.38 -5.15
N ILE A 48 -9.69 7.99 -6.13
CA ILE A 48 -9.79 7.57 -7.54
C ILE A 48 -9.17 6.18 -7.76
N LEU A 49 -8.04 5.85 -7.14
CA LEU A 49 -7.47 4.51 -7.22
C LEU A 49 -8.42 3.47 -6.61
N HIS A 50 -8.96 3.75 -5.42
CA HIS A 50 -9.91 2.87 -4.75
C HIS A 50 -11.16 2.63 -5.61
N ASN A 51 -11.76 3.69 -6.16
CA ASN A 51 -12.91 3.60 -7.05
C ASN A 51 -12.59 2.84 -8.33
N THR A 52 -11.37 3.01 -8.87
CA THR A 52 -10.88 2.24 -10.03
C THR A 52 -10.80 0.75 -9.70
N ILE A 53 -10.27 0.38 -8.53
CA ILE A 53 -10.21 -1.02 -8.07
C ILE A 53 -11.62 -1.60 -7.95
N ILE A 54 -12.58 -0.86 -7.37
CA ILE A 54 -13.98 -1.28 -7.29
C ILE A 54 -14.57 -1.51 -8.70
N LYS A 55 -14.39 -0.56 -9.62
CA LYS A 55 -14.89 -0.67 -11.01
C LYS A 55 -14.33 -1.92 -11.70
N LEU A 56 -13.01 -2.12 -11.63
CA LEU A 56 -12.36 -3.29 -12.23
C LEU A 56 -12.80 -4.61 -11.57
N THR A 57 -13.01 -4.61 -10.25
CA THR A 57 -13.56 -5.76 -9.52
C THR A 57 -14.96 -6.10 -10.02
N ASN A 58 -15.81 -5.11 -10.27
CA ASN A 58 -17.15 -5.31 -10.85
C ASN A 58 -17.09 -5.85 -12.30
N LYS A 59 -16.00 -5.55 -13.04
CA LYS A 59 -15.69 -6.18 -14.34
C LYS A 59 -15.11 -7.61 -14.21
N GLY A 60 -15.04 -8.14 -13.00
CA GLY A 60 -14.56 -9.49 -12.71
C GLY A 60 -13.04 -9.60 -12.60
N TRP A 61 -12.33 -8.52 -12.24
CA TRP A 61 -10.94 -8.62 -11.79
C TRP A 61 -10.88 -9.20 -10.37
N ASP A 62 -9.92 -10.09 -10.13
CA ASP A 62 -9.59 -10.58 -8.80
C ASP A 62 -8.34 -9.85 -8.29
N PHE A 63 -8.49 -8.98 -7.29
CA PHE A 63 -7.39 -8.22 -6.71
C PHE A 63 -6.56 -8.99 -5.66
N SER A 64 -6.69 -10.31 -5.58
CA SER A 64 -5.75 -11.12 -4.81
C SER A 64 -4.31 -10.97 -5.35
N PRO A 65 -3.28 -11.05 -4.47
CA PRO A 65 -1.88 -10.92 -4.87
C PRO A 65 -1.42 -11.93 -5.94
N GLU A 66 -2.09 -13.08 -6.04
CA GLU A 66 -1.79 -14.15 -6.99
C GLU A 66 -2.30 -13.84 -8.40
N HIS A 67 -3.41 -13.10 -8.52
CA HIS A 67 -4.09 -12.83 -9.79
C HIS A 67 -3.76 -11.43 -10.33
N THR A 68 -3.78 -10.40 -9.50
CA THR A 68 -3.61 -9.02 -9.94
C THR A 68 -2.43 -8.34 -9.27
N LYS A 69 -1.65 -7.61 -10.08
CA LYS A 69 -0.61 -6.73 -9.58
C LYS A 69 -0.94 -5.27 -9.84
N VAL A 70 -0.87 -4.45 -8.80
CA VAL A 70 -1.01 -2.99 -8.89
C VAL A 70 0.37 -2.37 -8.89
N LEU A 71 0.80 -1.82 -10.03
CA LEU A 71 2.11 -1.22 -10.22
C LEU A 71 2.03 0.30 -10.06
N MET A 72 2.55 0.80 -8.94
CA MET A 72 2.72 2.24 -8.75
C MET A 72 4.04 2.66 -9.36
N LEU A 73 4.03 3.38 -10.48
CA LEU A 73 5.27 3.70 -11.18
C LEU A 73 6.07 4.82 -10.53
N THR A 74 5.41 5.65 -9.72
CA THR A 74 6.03 6.85 -9.13
C THR A 74 5.64 7.10 -7.68
N ASN A 75 4.51 6.57 -7.20
CA ASN A 75 3.99 6.88 -5.87
C ASN A 75 3.74 5.63 -5.04
N ASN A 76 4.82 4.89 -4.79
CA ASN A 76 4.84 3.65 -4.02
C ASN A 76 4.25 3.82 -2.62
N ILE A 77 4.60 4.96 -2.03
CA ILE A 77 4.17 5.40 -0.71
C ILE A 77 2.65 5.60 -0.73
N LEU A 78 2.12 6.33 -1.72
CA LEU A 78 0.68 6.61 -1.78
C LEU A 78 -0.20 5.38 -1.86
N ALA A 79 0.17 4.28 -2.54
CA ALA A 79 -0.70 3.09 -2.60
C ALA A 79 -0.71 2.28 -1.31
N ALA A 80 0.45 2.18 -0.68
CA ALA A 80 0.58 1.39 0.52
C ALA A 80 0.06 2.19 1.72
N GLU A 81 0.40 3.49 1.81
CA GLU A 81 -0.13 4.40 2.82
C GLU A 81 -1.64 4.52 2.77
N GLN A 82 -2.37 4.29 1.68
CA GLN A 82 -3.86 4.37 1.67
C GLN A 82 -4.52 3.65 2.84
N ASN A 83 -4.04 2.45 3.08
CA ASN A 83 -4.60 1.55 4.06
C ASN A 83 -3.82 1.56 5.37
N TYR A 84 -2.80 2.43 5.50
CA TYR A 84 -2.10 2.71 6.75
C TYR A 84 -1.68 4.20 6.91
N LEU A 85 -2.48 5.12 6.37
CA LEU A 85 -2.08 6.53 6.18
C LEU A 85 -1.94 7.21 7.52
N SER A 86 -2.83 6.87 8.44
CA SER A 86 -2.81 7.38 9.79
C SER A 86 -1.52 6.93 10.47
N ILE A 87 -1.07 5.68 10.24
CA ILE A 87 0.22 5.20 10.75
C ILE A 87 1.34 6.04 10.12
N ALA A 88 1.41 6.13 8.80
CA ALA A 88 2.49 6.84 8.12
C ALA A 88 2.59 8.32 8.53
N SER A 89 1.44 9.00 8.68
CA SER A 89 1.37 10.40 9.11
C SER A 89 1.78 10.63 10.57
N THR A 90 1.81 9.56 11.38
CA THR A 90 2.23 9.62 12.79
C THR A 90 3.76 9.67 12.94
N PHE A 91 4.51 9.17 11.94
CA PHE A 91 5.96 9.09 11.98
C PHE A 91 6.62 10.11 11.05
N SER A 92 7.61 10.85 11.56
CA SER A 92 8.43 11.73 10.72
C SER A 92 9.42 10.98 9.84
N ASN A 93 9.81 9.76 10.24
CA ASN A 93 10.77 8.92 9.54
C ASN A 93 10.07 7.64 9.05
N THR A 94 10.15 7.37 7.75
CA THR A 94 9.54 6.19 7.14
C THR A 94 10.15 4.88 7.63
N ASP A 95 11.44 4.90 8.01
CA ASP A 95 12.11 3.70 8.52
C ASP A 95 11.52 3.22 9.85
N ASP A 96 10.89 4.11 10.63
CA ASP A 96 10.31 3.75 11.93
C ASP A 96 9.20 2.71 11.79
N TYR A 97 8.38 2.83 10.76
CA TYR A 97 7.31 1.88 10.49
C TYR A 97 7.65 0.85 9.39
N LEU A 98 8.40 1.23 8.34
CA LEU A 98 8.76 0.29 7.26
C LEU A 98 9.87 -0.68 7.63
N LYS A 99 10.86 -0.24 8.41
CA LYS A 99 11.95 -1.09 8.91
C LYS A 99 11.74 -1.54 10.35
N LYS A 100 10.58 -1.19 10.95
CA LYS A 100 10.17 -1.58 12.29
C LYS A 100 11.15 -1.09 13.37
N ASN A 101 11.63 0.16 13.25
CA ASN A 101 12.46 0.76 14.30
C ASN A 101 11.62 1.23 15.49
N ASP A 102 10.34 1.52 15.29
CA ASP A 102 9.42 1.82 16.38
C ASP A 102 8.99 0.55 17.14
N GLU A 103 8.94 0.63 18.47
CA GLU A 103 8.68 -0.54 19.32
C GLU A 103 7.25 -1.06 19.22
N TYR A 104 6.24 -0.19 19.07
CA TYR A 104 4.86 -0.62 18.83
C TYR A 104 4.74 -1.32 17.48
N ILE A 105 5.24 -0.68 16.41
CA ILE A 105 5.17 -1.26 15.06
C ILE A 105 5.89 -2.60 15.02
N LYS A 106 7.10 -2.68 15.58
CA LYS A 106 7.86 -3.92 15.67
C LYS A 106 7.11 -5.01 16.40
N PHE A 107 6.54 -4.71 17.57
CA PHE A 107 5.78 -5.69 18.35
C PHE A 107 4.55 -6.20 17.58
N PHE A 108 3.80 -5.31 16.96
CA PHE A 108 2.64 -5.75 16.20
C PHE A 108 3.02 -6.60 14.99
N VAL A 109 3.97 -6.13 14.17
CA VAL A 109 4.37 -6.78 12.93
C VAL A 109 5.09 -8.11 13.18
N ASP A 110 6.00 -8.17 14.17
CA ASP A 110 6.85 -9.35 14.40
C ASP A 110 6.26 -10.31 15.44
N THR A 111 5.31 -9.88 16.27
CA THR A 111 4.74 -10.70 17.35
C THR A 111 3.24 -10.90 17.19
N ILE A 112 2.43 -9.84 17.29
CA ILE A 112 0.97 -9.98 17.38
C ILE A 112 0.35 -10.51 16.10
N GLU A 113 0.73 -9.97 14.94
CA GLU A 113 0.19 -10.40 13.66
C GLU A 113 0.53 -11.87 13.34
N PRO A 114 1.79 -12.33 13.49
CA PRO A 114 2.12 -13.75 13.39
C PRO A 114 1.35 -14.64 14.38
N VAL A 115 1.19 -14.21 15.64
CA VAL A 115 0.41 -14.95 16.63
C VAL A 115 -1.03 -15.13 16.17
N CYS A 116 -1.67 -14.07 15.66
CA CYS A 116 -3.04 -14.11 15.16
C CYS A 116 -3.19 -14.98 13.91
N GLU A 117 -2.22 -14.91 12.99
CA GLU A 117 -2.16 -15.76 11.80
C GLU A 117 -2.07 -17.24 12.18
N TYR A 118 -1.13 -17.61 13.06
CA TYR A 118 -0.99 -19.00 13.50
C TYR A 118 -2.15 -19.48 14.35
N TYR A 119 -2.76 -18.62 15.16
CA TYR A 119 -3.96 -18.95 15.92
C TYR A 119 -5.14 -19.30 14.99
N SER A 120 -5.36 -18.48 13.96
CA SER A 120 -6.40 -18.73 12.95
C SER A 120 -6.17 -20.04 12.20
N GLN A 121 -4.91 -20.43 11.99
CA GLN A 121 -4.52 -21.70 11.37
C GLN A 121 -4.47 -22.88 12.37
N ARG A 122 -4.82 -22.67 13.65
CA ARG A 122 -4.73 -23.65 14.75
C ARG A 122 -3.31 -24.21 14.96
N LYS A 123 -2.27 -23.46 14.61
CA LYS A 123 -0.84 -23.82 14.72
C LYS A 123 -0.25 -23.32 16.06
N PHE A 124 -0.76 -23.84 17.18
CA PHE A 124 -0.39 -23.35 18.52
C PHE A 124 1.11 -23.48 18.86
N GLY A 125 1.81 -24.48 18.33
CA GLY A 125 3.25 -24.63 18.56
C GLY A 125 4.09 -23.48 17.97
N LYS A 126 3.61 -22.83 16.91
CA LYS A 126 4.27 -21.66 16.33
C LYS A 126 4.07 -20.40 17.17
N ILE A 127 2.91 -20.29 17.84
CA ILE A 127 2.64 -19.21 18.79
C ILE A 127 3.64 -19.27 19.97
N THR A 128 3.89 -20.46 20.51
CA THR A 128 4.87 -20.63 21.59
C THR A 128 6.31 -20.34 21.17
N GLU A 129 6.64 -20.56 19.91
CA GLU A 129 7.96 -20.25 19.35
C GLU A 129 8.16 -18.73 19.24
N ILE A 130 7.17 -18.00 18.71
CA ILE A 130 7.20 -16.53 18.57
C ILE A 130 7.30 -15.85 19.92
N LEU A 131 6.45 -16.24 20.87
CA LEU A 131 6.39 -15.62 22.18
C LEU A 131 7.58 -16.00 23.08
N GLY A 132 8.41 -16.95 22.65
CA GLY A 132 9.43 -17.59 23.46
C GLY A 132 8.80 -18.64 24.37
N GLY A 133 9.34 -19.86 24.37
CA GLY A 133 8.72 -21.03 25.02
C GLY A 133 8.42 -20.89 26.53
N GLY A 134 9.00 -19.90 27.22
CA GLY A 134 8.69 -19.57 28.62
C GLY A 134 7.51 -18.61 28.83
N ALA A 135 7.12 -17.83 27.81
CA ALA A 135 6.07 -16.82 27.92
C ALA A 135 4.65 -17.42 27.93
N VAL A 136 4.47 -18.60 27.33
CA VAL A 136 3.20 -19.33 27.29
C VAL A 136 3.23 -20.43 28.36
N THR A 137 3.00 -20.04 29.62
CA THR A 137 2.99 -20.99 30.72
C THR A 137 1.59 -21.60 30.90
N LEU A 138 1.32 -22.72 30.24
CA LEU A 138 0.06 -23.49 30.42
C LEU A 138 0.24 -24.51 31.55
N LYS A 139 -0.11 -24.15 32.78
CA LYS A 139 0.01 -25.03 33.96
C LYS A 139 -1.26 -25.82 34.21
N LYS A 140 -2.42 -25.25 33.88
CA LYS A 140 -3.75 -25.85 34.13
C LYS A 140 -4.68 -25.71 32.93
N ALA A 141 -5.81 -26.42 32.98
CA ALA A 141 -6.81 -26.37 31.92
C ALA A 141 -7.44 -24.97 31.79
N GLU A 142 -7.60 -24.24 32.90
CA GLU A 142 -8.12 -22.88 32.89
C GLU A 142 -7.22 -21.91 32.11
N ASP A 143 -5.90 -22.09 32.14
CA ASP A 143 -4.96 -21.25 31.40
C ASP A 143 -5.22 -21.33 29.89
N LYS A 144 -5.59 -22.52 29.38
CA LYS A 144 -5.95 -22.69 27.96
C LYS A 144 -7.21 -21.91 27.60
N ILE A 145 -8.18 -21.85 28.51
CA ILE A 145 -9.42 -21.09 28.33
C ILE A 145 -9.12 -19.59 28.32
N LEU A 146 -8.26 -19.11 29.23
CA LEU A 146 -7.85 -17.71 29.26
C LEU A 146 -7.12 -17.28 27.98
N TRP A 147 -6.14 -18.08 27.53
CA TRP A 147 -5.44 -17.84 26.27
C TRP A 147 -6.39 -17.84 25.07
N LYS A 148 -7.30 -18.81 25.02
CA LYS A 148 -8.31 -18.87 23.96
C LYS A 148 -9.17 -17.62 23.94
N ASN A 149 -9.78 -17.27 25.07
CA ASN A 149 -10.67 -16.11 25.16
C ASN A 149 -9.93 -14.81 24.81
N SER A 150 -8.68 -14.67 25.26
CA SER A 150 -7.87 -13.52 24.93
C SER A 150 -7.55 -13.43 23.43
N LEU A 151 -7.15 -14.55 22.80
CA LEU A 151 -6.85 -14.57 21.37
C LEU A 151 -8.11 -14.41 20.51
N ASP A 152 -9.25 -15.00 20.91
CA ASP A 152 -10.53 -14.79 20.23
C ASP A 152 -10.91 -13.31 20.25
N ARG A 153 -10.78 -12.65 21.41
CA ARG A 153 -11.02 -11.21 21.53
C ARG A 153 -10.03 -10.37 20.71
N LEU A 154 -8.76 -10.77 20.68
CA LEU A 154 -7.74 -10.10 19.87
C LEU A 154 -8.08 -10.16 18.37
N ILE A 155 -8.57 -11.30 17.87
CA ILE A 155 -9.03 -11.44 16.48
C ILE A 155 -10.19 -10.48 16.17
N GLU A 156 -11.14 -10.30 17.10
CA GLU A 156 -12.23 -9.33 16.94
C GLU A 156 -11.73 -7.88 16.92
N LEU A 157 -10.85 -7.53 17.85
CA LEU A 157 -10.28 -6.18 17.97
C LEU A 157 -9.43 -5.79 16.77
N ARG A 158 -8.76 -6.75 16.13
CA ARG A 158 -8.02 -6.52 14.88
C ARG A 158 -8.88 -5.93 13.76
N ILE A 159 -10.16 -6.27 13.73
CA ILE A 159 -11.11 -5.83 12.70
C ILE A 159 -11.88 -4.58 13.15
N SER A 160 -12.29 -4.54 14.42
CA SER A 160 -13.26 -3.56 14.91
C SER A 160 -12.66 -2.45 15.77
N GLY A 161 -11.48 -2.66 16.34
CA GLY A 161 -10.87 -1.79 17.33
C GLY A 161 -9.70 -0.96 16.80
N THR A 162 -9.10 -0.21 17.73
CA THR A 162 -7.92 0.62 17.55
C THR A 162 -6.66 -0.04 18.08
N ILE A 163 -5.50 0.54 17.79
CA ILE A 163 -4.23 0.18 18.43
C ILE A 163 -4.32 0.29 19.95
N GLY A 164 -4.98 1.33 20.46
CA GLY A 164 -5.24 1.52 21.89
C GLY A 164 -6.03 0.36 22.50
N ASP A 165 -7.12 -0.05 21.87
CA ASP A 165 -7.97 -1.15 22.37
C ASP A 165 -7.21 -2.48 22.42
N VAL A 166 -6.37 -2.76 21.41
CA VAL A 166 -5.53 -3.95 21.39
C VAL A 166 -4.50 -3.90 22.52
N ILE A 167 -3.82 -2.77 22.72
CA ILE A 167 -2.85 -2.64 23.82
C ILE A 167 -3.53 -2.81 25.19
N GLU A 168 -4.67 -2.15 25.41
CA GLU A 168 -5.42 -2.27 26.67
C GLU A 168 -5.83 -3.72 26.95
N HIS A 169 -6.36 -4.42 25.94
CA HIS A 169 -6.69 -5.84 26.05
C HIS A 169 -5.48 -6.70 26.42
N LEU A 170 -4.32 -6.45 25.82
CA LEU A 170 -3.08 -7.17 26.12
C LEU A 170 -2.53 -6.83 27.52
N GLN A 171 -2.68 -5.60 28.00
CA GLN A 171 -2.32 -5.22 29.37
C GLN A 171 -3.19 -5.90 30.42
N LEU A 172 -4.50 -5.97 30.17
CA LEU A 172 -5.47 -6.59 31.06
C LEU A 172 -5.29 -8.11 31.13
N THR A 173 -5.20 -8.75 29.97
CA THR A 173 -5.11 -10.23 29.90
C THR A 173 -3.71 -10.72 30.21
N LYS A 174 -2.67 -10.04 29.71
CA LYS A 174 -1.27 -10.53 29.73
C LYS A 174 -1.09 -11.83 28.92
N GLN A 175 -1.95 -12.06 27.92
CA GLN A 175 -1.90 -13.20 27.00
C GLN A 175 -2.24 -12.78 25.56
N PRO A 176 -1.25 -12.50 24.67
CA PRO A 176 0.18 -12.40 24.96
C PRO A 176 0.56 -11.24 25.88
N ARG A 177 1.74 -11.33 26.51
CA ARG A 177 2.32 -10.19 27.23
C ARG A 177 2.88 -9.16 26.26
N LEU A 178 2.81 -7.91 26.66
CA LEU A 178 3.55 -6.84 25.99
C LEU A 178 5.05 -7.05 26.16
N SER A 179 5.85 -6.47 25.26
CA SER A 179 7.29 -6.39 25.47
C SER A 179 7.59 -5.43 26.63
N TYR A 180 8.68 -5.67 27.36
CA TYR A 180 9.10 -4.78 28.46
C TYR A 180 9.20 -3.31 28.03
N LYS A 181 9.67 -3.05 26.80
CA LYS A 181 9.77 -1.69 26.25
C LYS A 181 8.40 -1.03 26.06
N ILE A 182 7.41 -1.76 25.56
CA ILE A 182 6.05 -1.22 25.42
C ILE A 182 5.41 -1.04 26.79
N GLU A 183 5.66 -1.94 27.75
CA GLU A 183 5.17 -1.75 29.13
C GLU A 183 5.73 -0.45 29.75
N ASP A 184 7.02 -0.16 29.54
CA ASP A 184 7.66 1.08 30.00
C ASP A 184 7.07 2.32 29.28
N GLU A 185 6.93 2.27 27.95
CA GLU A 185 6.34 3.36 27.16
C GLU A 185 4.87 3.63 27.54
N GLU A 186 4.08 2.59 27.76
CA GLU A 186 2.70 2.72 28.20
C GLU A 186 2.59 3.27 29.62
N THR A 187 3.47 2.83 30.53
CA THR A 187 3.51 3.38 31.90
C THR A 187 3.85 4.87 31.87
N LYS A 188 4.83 5.26 31.05
CA LYS A 188 5.19 6.66 30.82
C LYS A 188 4.03 7.45 30.23
N PHE A 189 3.37 6.92 29.20
CA PHE A 189 2.22 7.57 28.55
C PHE A 189 1.07 7.81 29.53
N GLN A 190 0.72 6.82 30.36
CA GLN A 190 -0.34 6.98 31.37
C GLN A 190 0.05 7.99 32.45
N ALA A 191 1.32 8.00 32.88
CA ALA A 191 1.80 8.99 33.85
C ALA A 191 1.72 10.43 33.30
N LEU A 192 2.12 10.63 32.04
CA LEU A 192 2.03 11.93 31.35
C LEU A 192 0.57 12.37 31.16
N LYS A 193 -0.34 11.44 30.87
CA LYS A 193 -1.78 11.72 30.67
C LYS A 193 -2.47 12.26 31.94
N LEU A 194 -1.90 12.03 33.11
CA LEU A 194 -2.43 12.49 34.40
C LEU A 194 -1.91 13.89 34.79
N LEU A 195 -0.97 14.46 34.03
CA LEU A 195 -0.45 15.81 34.28
C LEU A 195 -1.39 16.86 33.71
N ASP A 196 -1.51 18.00 34.40
CA ASP A 196 -2.27 19.16 33.91
C ASP A 196 -1.58 19.82 32.70
N ASP A 197 -0.25 19.73 32.62
CA ASP A 197 0.57 20.20 31.51
C ASP A 197 1.70 19.20 31.22
N ILE A 198 1.93 18.94 29.93
CA ILE A 198 2.90 17.94 29.49
C ILE A 198 4.25 18.61 29.31
N PRO A 199 5.34 18.12 29.95
CA PRO A 199 6.68 18.67 29.76
C PRO A 199 7.04 18.78 28.28
N GLU A 200 7.60 19.91 27.86
CA GLU A 200 7.88 20.19 26.44
C GLU A 200 8.79 19.13 25.79
N GLU A 201 9.73 18.58 26.55
CA GLU A 201 10.62 17.48 26.14
C GLU A 201 9.90 16.14 25.89
N GLU A 202 8.71 15.97 26.47
CA GLU A 202 7.90 14.74 26.37
C GLU A 202 6.70 14.88 25.43
N LYS A 203 6.38 16.10 25.02
CA LYS A 203 5.23 16.43 24.18
C LYS A 203 5.22 15.65 22.86
N SER A 204 6.37 15.57 22.20
CA SER A 204 6.52 14.80 20.95
C SER A 204 6.19 13.32 21.12
N PHE A 205 6.68 12.70 22.20
CA PHE A 205 6.37 11.31 22.53
C PHE A 205 4.88 11.12 22.84
N PHE A 206 4.31 12.01 23.66
CA PHE A 206 2.91 11.92 24.06
C PHE A 206 1.96 12.07 22.86
N GLU A 207 2.11 13.14 22.07
CA GLU A 207 1.24 13.41 20.91
C GLU A 207 1.37 12.32 19.84
N LYS A 208 2.57 11.78 19.63
CA LYS A 208 2.78 10.63 18.74
C LYS A 208 2.03 9.40 19.28
N THR A 209 2.19 9.07 20.55
CA THR A 209 1.60 7.87 21.16
C THR A 209 0.08 7.96 21.20
N GLU A 210 -0.47 9.13 21.56
CA GLU A 210 -1.90 9.39 21.55
C GLU A 210 -2.50 9.21 20.16
N ARG A 211 -1.88 9.83 19.14
CA ARG A 211 -2.30 9.65 17.74
C ARG A 211 -2.21 8.19 17.30
N LEU A 212 -1.10 7.51 17.59
CA LEU A 212 -0.89 6.12 17.24
C LEU A 212 -2.00 5.23 17.83
N LYS A 213 -2.31 5.39 19.12
CA LYS A 213 -3.34 4.60 19.81
C LYS A 213 -4.75 4.82 19.25
N ALA A 214 -5.05 5.99 18.69
CA ALA A 214 -6.34 6.28 18.08
C ALA A 214 -6.55 5.62 16.69
N ILE A 215 -5.49 5.07 16.08
CA ILE A 215 -5.56 4.49 14.74
C ILE A 215 -6.27 3.14 14.77
N LYS A 216 -7.10 2.87 13.76
CA LYS A 216 -7.74 1.55 13.57
C LYS A 216 -6.70 0.46 13.39
N TYR A 217 -6.86 -0.66 14.08
CA TYR A 217 -5.89 -1.75 14.01
C TYR A 217 -5.79 -2.38 12.61
N SER A 218 -6.83 -2.26 11.78
CA SER A 218 -6.80 -2.67 10.38
C SER A 218 -5.65 -2.05 9.56
N GLU A 219 -5.17 -0.87 9.96
CA GLU A 219 -4.00 -0.24 9.33
C GLU A 219 -2.71 -1.01 9.62
N VAL A 220 -2.56 -1.55 10.84
CA VAL A 220 -1.42 -2.39 11.22
C VAL A 220 -1.40 -3.66 10.40
N ILE A 221 -2.56 -4.31 10.22
CA ILE A 221 -2.69 -5.51 9.37
C ILE A 221 -2.22 -5.20 7.95
N THR A 222 -2.64 -4.06 7.40
CA THR A 222 -2.27 -3.69 6.04
C THR A 222 -0.79 -3.36 5.92
N LEU A 223 -0.24 -2.64 6.89
CA LEU A 223 1.20 -2.37 6.97
C LEU A 223 2.00 -3.68 7.06
N THR A 224 1.59 -4.62 7.91
CA THR A 224 2.24 -5.93 8.05
C THR A 224 2.19 -6.71 6.74
N ASN A 225 1.04 -6.73 6.06
CA ASN A 225 0.92 -7.37 4.75
C ASN A 225 1.83 -6.71 3.72
N TYR A 226 1.97 -5.39 3.75
CA TYR A 226 2.88 -4.67 2.87
C TYR A 226 4.35 -5.00 3.14
N ILE A 227 4.79 -4.95 4.41
CA ILE A 227 6.15 -5.30 4.83
C ILE A 227 6.51 -6.73 4.44
N ASN A 228 5.53 -7.64 4.50
CA ASN A 228 5.70 -9.06 4.16
C ASN A 228 5.39 -9.40 2.70
N ASP A 229 5.26 -8.40 1.81
CA ASP A 229 4.97 -8.56 0.38
C ASP A 229 3.67 -9.33 0.05
N LYS A 230 2.71 -9.40 0.98
CA LYS A 230 1.40 -10.07 0.83
C LYS A 230 0.35 -9.19 0.14
N THR A 231 0.71 -8.04 -0.43
CA THR A 231 -0.23 -7.13 -1.10
C THR A 231 -0.08 -7.18 -2.63
N PRO A 232 -1.17 -6.92 -3.40
CA PRO A 232 -1.07 -6.80 -4.85
C PRO A 232 -0.26 -5.57 -5.28
N PHE A 233 -0.06 -4.59 -4.41
CA PHE A 233 0.73 -3.39 -4.69
C PHE A 233 2.21 -3.72 -4.80
N SER A 234 2.89 -3.18 -5.81
CA SER A 234 4.34 -3.29 -5.93
C SER A 234 4.96 -2.12 -6.65
N THR A 235 6.20 -1.86 -6.26
CA THR A 235 7.11 -0.94 -6.89
C THR A 235 7.98 -1.72 -7.85
N LYS A 236 8.29 -1.15 -9.01
CA LYS A 236 9.12 -1.67 -10.13
C LYS A 236 10.16 -2.77 -9.83
N HIS A 237 10.79 -2.76 -8.65
CA HIS A 237 11.91 -3.62 -8.30
C HIS A 237 11.50 -5.10 -8.13
N GLY A 238 10.23 -5.40 -7.82
CA GLY A 238 9.74 -6.77 -7.59
C GLY A 238 9.18 -7.51 -8.82
N VAL A 239 9.06 -6.86 -9.99
CA VAL A 239 8.27 -7.42 -11.12
C VAL A 239 9.08 -7.70 -12.39
N LYS A 240 10.41 -7.55 -12.34
CA LYS A 240 11.27 -7.78 -13.49
C LYS A 240 11.39 -9.29 -13.77
N GLY A 241 10.63 -9.78 -14.75
CA GLY A 241 10.63 -11.17 -15.19
C GLY A 241 9.40 -11.99 -14.76
N ALA A 242 8.57 -11.45 -13.87
CA ALA A 242 7.27 -12.05 -13.53
C ALA A 242 6.17 -11.55 -14.46
N GLU A 243 5.17 -12.40 -14.69
CA GLU A 243 3.95 -12.09 -15.46
C GLU A 243 2.73 -12.43 -14.59
N PHE A 244 1.76 -11.52 -14.54
CA PHE A 244 0.55 -11.63 -13.71
C PHE A 244 -0.69 -11.78 -14.61
N GLU A 245 -1.79 -12.34 -14.10
CA GLU A 245 -3.01 -12.45 -14.91
C GLU A 245 -3.53 -11.06 -15.29
N ASN A 246 -3.69 -10.18 -14.29
CA ASN A 246 -4.11 -8.79 -14.50
C ASN A 246 -3.07 -7.82 -13.92
N VAL A 247 -2.95 -6.65 -14.54
CA VAL A 247 -2.05 -5.58 -14.07
C VAL A 247 -2.76 -4.24 -14.14
N LEU A 248 -2.84 -3.55 -13.00
CA LEU A 248 -3.24 -2.14 -12.92
C LEU A 248 -1.99 -1.27 -12.75
N VAL A 249 -1.70 -0.42 -13.71
CA VAL A 249 -0.57 0.51 -13.69
C VAL A 249 -1.05 1.88 -13.27
N VAL A 250 -0.44 2.49 -12.26
CA VAL A 250 -0.79 3.85 -11.81
C VAL A 250 0.35 4.82 -12.13
N CYS A 251 0.02 5.79 -12.96
CA CYS A 251 0.92 6.78 -13.55
C CYS A 251 0.69 8.17 -12.90
N GLY A 252 1.33 8.42 -11.76
CA GLY A 252 1.38 9.73 -11.10
C GLY A 252 2.73 10.43 -11.26
N ARG A 253 2.92 11.59 -10.63
CA ARG A 253 4.16 12.38 -10.68
C ARG A 253 5.17 12.07 -9.58
N GLY A 254 4.71 11.59 -8.43
CA GLY A 254 5.44 10.73 -7.46
C GLY A 254 6.94 10.94 -7.22
N TRP A 255 7.76 10.60 -8.20
CA TRP A 255 9.21 10.62 -8.11
C TRP A 255 9.77 11.52 -9.22
N ASN A 256 10.72 12.40 -8.87
CA ASN A 256 11.23 13.46 -9.74
C ASN A 256 11.80 13.03 -11.11
N GLN A 257 12.04 11.73 -11.30
CA GLN A 257 12.61 11.17 -12.52
C GLN A 257 11.57 10.88 -13.61
N TYR A 258 10.27 10.93 -13.30
CA TYR A 258 9.22 10.50 -14.22
C TYR A 258 8.18 11.59 -14.49
N ASN A 259 7.84 11.76 -15.77
CA ASN A 259 6.83 12.68 -16.27
C ASN A 259 6.09 12.02 -17.43
N TRP A 260 4.92 11.44 -17.14
CA TRP A 260 4.17 10.65 -18.10
C TRP A 260 3.60 11.51 -19.21
N ASN A 261 3.02 12.66 -18.87
CA ASN A 261 2.48 13.58 -19.88
C ASN A 261 3.56 13.98 -20.89
N GLN A 262 4.73 14.39 -20.40
CA GLN A 262 5.84 14.81 -21.26
C GLN A 262 6.37 13.66 -22.12
N MET A 263 6.48 12.44 -21.57
CA MET A 263 6.87 11.27 -22.36
C MET A 263 5.85 10.96 -23.46
N LEU A 264 4.54 11.09 -23.17
CA LEU A 264 3.48 10.89 -24.16
C LEU A 264 3.48 11.99 -25.24
N GLU A 265 3.72 13.25 -24.87
CA GLU A 265 3.86 14.36 -25.82
C GLU A 265 5.04 14.11 -26.77
N TRP A 266 6.22 13.83 -26.23
CA TRP A 266 7.43 13.58 -27.02
C TRP A 266 7.37 12.30 -27.85
N SER A 267 6.49 11.35 -27.51
CA SER A 267 6.25 10.18 -28.34
C SER A 267 5.49 10.51 -29.64
N ASN A 268 4.85 11.67 -29.69
CA ASN A 268 4.11 12.17 -30.85
C ASN A 268 4.80 13.38 -31.51
N THR A 269 5.80 13.97 -30.87
CA THR A 269 6.65 15.05 -31.39
C THR A 269 8.12 14.61 -31.46
N ALA A 270 9.04 15.55 -31.65
CA ALA A 270 10.46 15.29 -31.44
C ALA A 270 10.79 15.27 -29.94
N VAL A 271 11.72 14.41 -29.55
CA VAL A 271 12.36 14.41 -28.22
C VAL A 271 13.53 15.41 -28.27
N PRO A 272 13.65 16.37 -27.34
CA PRO A 272 14.82 17.25 -27.26
C PRO A 272 16.11 16.45 -27.03
N ASP A 273 17.20 16.82 -27.69
CA ASP A 273 18.47 16.08 -27.65
C ASP A 273 18.99 15.90 -26.21
N GLU A 274 18.91 16.95 -25.39
CA GLU A 274 19.32 16.89 -23.98
C GLU A 274 18.36 16.10 -23.06
N LYS A 275 17.24 15.61 -23.59
CA LYS A 275 16.20 14.86 -22.84
C LYS A 275 16.02 13.42 -23.30
N ILE A 276 16.81 12.94 -24.26
CA ILE A 276 16.72 11.57 -24.78
C ILE A 276 16.76 10.54 -23.64
N ASP A 277 17.75 10.60 -22.75
CA ASP A 277 17.87 9.64 -21.63
C ASP A 277 16.65 9.65 -20.68
N THR A 278 16.07 10.83 -20.45
CA THR A 278 14.88 10.97 -19.61
C THR A 278 13.67 10.34 -20.30
N PHE A 279 13.48 10.64 -21.58
CA PHE A 279 12.45 10.03 -22.40
C PHE A 279 12.58 8.51 -22.43
N GLU A 280 13.77 7.99 -22.73
CA GLU A 280 14.02 6.55 -22.80
C GLU A 280 13.74 5.86 -21.47
N ARG A 281 14.12 6.47 -20.35
CA ARG A 281 13.85 5.94 -19.00
C ARG A 281 12.35 5.86 -18.71
N ASN A 282 11.59 6.90 -19.04
CA ASN A 282 10.13 6.95 -18.87
C ASN A 282 9.45 5.93 -19.80
N ARG A 283 9.80 5.93 -21.09
CA ARG A 283 9.30 5.00 -22.10
C ARG A 283 9.57 3.54 -21.72
N ASN A 284 10.80 3.23 -21.32
CA ASN A 284 11.18 1.86 -20.97
C ASN A 284 10.46 1.40 -19.70
N LEU A 285 10.25 2.27 -18.71
CA LEU A 285 9.45 1.94 -17.53
C LEU A 285 7.99 1.68 -17.89
N PHE A 286 7.38 2.56 -18.69
CA PHE A 286 6.02 2.40 -19.18
C PHE A 286 5.85 1.08 -19.95
N TYR A 287 6.77 0.81 -20.88
CA TYR A 287 6.79 -0.43 -21.68
C TYR A 287 6.91 -1.68 -20.80
N VAL A 288 7.81 -1.68 -19.81
CA VAL A 288 7.96 -2.81 -18.90
C VAL A 288 6.67 -3.05 -18.12
N ALA A 289 6.02 -1.99 -17.60
CA ALA A 289 4.77 -2.10 -16.87
C ALA A 289 3.63 -2.66 -17.74
N CYS A 290 3.47 -2.13 -18.96
CA CYS A 290 2.43 -2.56 -19.90
C CYS A 290 2.64 -3.98 -20.45
N SER A 291 3.85 -4.53 -20.36
CA SER A 291 4.17 -5.90 -20.82
C SER A 291 4.12 -6.97 -19.72
N ARG A 292 3.72 -6.60 -18.49
CA ARG A 292 3.54 -7.57 -17.39
C ARG A 292 2.24 -8.41 -17.43
N PRO A 293 1.08 -7.92 -17.93
CA PRO A 293 -0.16 -8.68 -17.86
C PRO A 293 -0.23 -9.79 -18.91
N LYS A 294 -0.82 -10.92 -18.53
CA LYS A 294 -1.15 -12.03 -19.44
C LYS A 294 -2.51 -11.87 -20.10
N LYS A 295 -3.46 -11.21 -19.42
CA LYS A 295 -4.86 -11.15 -19.84
C LYS A 295 -5.43 -9.74 -19.81
N ARG A 296 -5.35 -9.03 -18.68
CA ARG A 296 -5.98 -7.71 -18.54
C ARG A 296 -4.99 -6.63 -18.10
N LEU A 297 -5.02 -5.49 -18.78
CA LEU A 297 -4.24 -4.31 -18.47
C LEU A 297 -5.17 -3.14 -18.17
N ALA A 298 -4.97 -2.47 -17.04
CA ALA A 298 -5.58 -1.19 -16.77
C ALA A 298 -4.46 -0.17 -16.52
N ILE A 299 -4.58 1.05 -17.02
CA ILE A 299 -3.63 2.14 -16.75
C ILE A 299 -4.40 3.34 -16.25
N LEU A 300 -4.10 3.78 -15.02
CA LEU A 300 -4.68 4.96 -14.40
C LEU A 300 -3.68 6.12 -14.39
N PHE A 301 -3.99 7.21 -15.09
CA PHE A 301 -3.22 8.46 -15.04
C PHE A 301 -3.83 9.43 -14.02
N THR A 302 -3.16 9.59 -12.87
CA THR A 302 -3.49 10.63 -11.88
C THR A 302 -2.90 11.98 -12.29
N GLN A 303 -1.80 11.97 -13.04
CA GLN A 303 -1.28 13.18 -13.68
C GLN A 303 -2.22 13.67 -14.79
N GLN A 304 -2.44 14.98 -14.85
CA GLN A 304 -3.13 15.61 -15.97
C GLN A 304 -2.35 15.39 -17.28
N LEU A 305 -3.07 14.96 -18.31
CA LEU A 305 -2.53 14.73 -19.64
C LEU A 305 -2.96 15.85 -20.61
N SER A 306 -2.06 16.29 -21.47
CA SER A 306 -2.39 17.21 -22.55
C SER A 306 -3.14 16.53 -23.69
N SER A 307 -3.72 17.32 -24.58
CA SER A 307 -4.37 16.80 -25.79
C SER A 307 -3.42 15.99 -26.67
N LEU A 308 -2.13 16.37 -26.71
CA LEU A 308 -1.08 15.60 -27.40
C LEU A 308 -0.83 14.27 -26.71
N GLY A 309 -0.74 14.24 -25.37
CA GLY A 309 -0.58 13.00 -24.62
C GLY A 309 -1.74 12.03 -24.83
N ILE A 310 -2.98 12.54 -24.79
CA ILE A 310 -4.19 11.76 -25.08
C ILE A 310 -4.18 11.23 -26.53
N LYS A 311 -3.74 12.04 -27.49
CA LYS A 311 -3.60 11.60 -28.89
C LYS A 311 -2.62 10.44 -29.03
N THR A 312 -1.50 10.46 -28.31
CA THR A 312 -0.55 9.36 -28.26
C THR A 312 -1.19 8.09 -27.71
N LEU A 313 -1.91 8.19 -26.59
CA LEU A 313 -2.60 7.04 -25.98
C LEU A 313 -3.65 6.44 -26.94
N LYS A 314 -4.46 7.26 -27.58
CA LYS A 314 -5.43 6.81 -28.60
C LYS A 314 -4.77 6.10 -29.78
N LYS A 315 -3.56 6.53 -30.17
CA LYS A 315 -2.77 5.87 -31.22
C LYS A 315 -2.21 4.52 -30.77
N TRP A 316 -1.81 4.40 -29.51
CA TRP A 316 -1.18 3.18 -28.98
C TRP A 316 -2.18 2.12 -28.55
N PHE A 317 -3.30 2.53 -27.96
CA PHE A 317 -4.27 1.65 -27.32
C PHE A 317 -5.65 1.70 -27.96
N GLU A 318 -5.82 2.41 -29.09
CA GLU A 318 -7.11 2.62 -29.76
C GLU A 318 -8.07 3.49 -28.94
N THR A 319 -9.01 4.16 -29.61
CA THR A 319 -9.81 5.22 -28.96
C THR A 319 -10.84 4.66 -27.99
N GLN A 320 -11.40 3.49 -28.28
CA GLN A 320 -12.45 2.86 -27.49
C GLN A 320 -11.97 2.37 -26.12
N ASN A 321 -10.65 2.26 -25.91
CA ASN A 321 -10.05 1.82 -24.65
C ASN A 321 -9.61 3.03 -23.78
N ILE A 322 -9.90 4.26 -24.19
CA ILE A 322 -9.53 5.47 -23.43
C ILE A 322 -10.78 6.06 -22.78
N HIS A 323 -10.77 6.15 -21.46
CA HIS A 323 -11.90 6.54 -20.63
C HIS A 323 -11.54 7.68 -19.68
N PHE A 324 -12.50 8.56 -19.42
CA PHE A 324 -12.43 9.37 -18.21
C PHE A 324 -12.59 8.45 -17.00
N PHE A 325 -11.97 8.81 -15.88
CA PHE A 325 -12.08 7.99 -14.68
C PHE A 325 -13.53 7.90 -14.16
N ASP A 326 -14.39 8.86 -14.50
CA ASP A 326 -15.80 8.93 -14.11
C ASP A 326 -16.71 8.06 -14.98
N ASP A 327 -16.28 7.64 -16.17
CA ASP A 327 -17.13 6.92 -17.11
C ASP A 327 -17.64 5.59 -16.52
N GLU A 328 -18.89 5.24 -16.83
CA GLU A 328 -19.38 3.87 -16.76
C GLU A 328 -19.07 3.20 -18.09
N TYR A 329 -18.19 2.21 -18.08
CA TYR A 329 -17.69 1.54 -19.29
C TYR A 329 -17.40 0.07 -19.02
#